data_AF-A0A9E6ZMZ3-F1
#
_entry.id   AF-A0A9E6ZMZ3-F1
#
_cell.length_a   1.000
_cell.length_b   1.000
_cell.length_c   1.000
_cell.angle_alpha   90.00
_cell.angle_beta   90.00
_cell.angle_gamma   90.00
#
_symmetry.space_group_name_H-M   'P 1'
#
loop_
_entity.id
_entity.type
_entity.pdbx_description
1 polymer ?
#
loop_
_entity_poly.entity_id
_entity_poly.type
_entity_poly.pdbx_seq_one_letter_code
_entity_poly.pdbx_strand_id
1 'polypeptide(L)'
;MEKINLEQHELIENAQNRIKQKKRLYFHFVVFVVAGIFMYITNKILHFYEEHDWYVWVLILWGFFFVLHFINVFITNKFLGREWERKQREKLVALQKDKIADIKRELEQKTSIYESKKNQNPE
;
A
#
# COMPACT_ATOMS: atom_id res chain seq x y z
N MET A 1 -21.42 1.79 22.02
CA MET A 1 -20.55 0.63 22.30
C MET A 1 -20.05 -0.05 21.02
N GLU A 2 -20.90 -0.23 19.99
CA GLU A 2 -20.55 -0.98 18.76
C GLU A 2 -19.48 -0.32 17.86
N LYS A 3 -19.51 1.01 17.67
CA LYS A 3 -18.50 1.74 16.86
C LYS A 3 -17.08 1.64 17.42
N ILE A 4 -16.93 1.62 18.75
CA ILE A 4 -15.62 1.51 19.41
C ILE A 4 -15.01 0.12 19.16
N ASN A 5 -15.83 -0.93 19.07
CA ASN A 5 -15.37 -2.29 18.83
C ASN A 5 -14.84 -2.46 17.39
N LEU A 6 -15.51 -1.87 16.40
CA LEU A 6 -15.11 -1.94 14.99
C LEU A 6 -13.77 -1.25 14.72
N GLU A 7 -13.57 -0.03 15.24
CA GLU A 7 -12.29 0.68 15.08
C GLU A 7 -11.14 -0.08 15.74
N GLN A 8 -11.35 -0.63 16.95
CA GLN A 8 -10.32 -1.45 17.60
C GLN A 8 -10.01 -2.73 16.83
N HIS A 9 -11.02 -3.37 16.24
CA HIS A 9 -10.85 -4.54 15.41
C HIS A 9 -10.00 -4.22 14.16
N GLU A 10 -10.28 -3.11 13.50
CA GLU A 10 -9.55 -2.67 12.31
C GLU A 10 -8.08 -2.32 12.63
N LEU A 11 -7.83 -1.67 13.78
CA LEU A 11 -6.47 -1.39 14.26
C LEU A 11 -5.68 -2.66 14.52
N ILE A 12 -6.30 -3.67 15.14
CA ILE A 12 -5.67 -4.97 15.41
C ILE A 12 -5.40 -5.71 14.11
N GLU A 13 -6.35 -5.76 13.18
CA GLU A 13 -6.17 -6.41 11.88
C GLU A 13 -5.04 -5.74 11.08
N ASN A 14 -4.97 -4.42 11.11
CA ASN A 14 -3.89 -3.65 10.48
C ASN A 14 -2.52 -3.96 11.09
N ALA A 15 -2.43 -4.04 12.41
CA ALA A 15 -1.20 -4.43 13.11
C ALA A 15 -0.79 -5.88 12.75
N GLN A 16 -1.74 -6.81 12.72
CA GLN A 16 -1.48 -8.21 12.35
C GLN A 16 -1.00 -8.34 10.90
N ASN A 17 -1.61 -7.61 9.96
CA ASN A 17 -1.22 -7.63 8.56
C ASN A 17 0.19 -7.05 8.36
N ARG A 18 0.58 -6.00 9.09
CA ARG A 18 1.97 -5.49 9.12
C ARG A 18 2.95 -6.55 9.60
N ILE A 19 2.60 -7.32 10.64
CA ILE A 19 3.44 -8.39 11.19
C ILE A 19 3.56 -9.55 10.18
N LYS A 20 2.46 -9.97 9.55
CA LYS A 20 2.46 -11.03 8.52
C LYS A 20 3.33 -10.65 7.32
N GLN A 21 3.30 -9.41 6.87
CA GLN A 21 4.15 -8.92 5.78
C GLN A 21 5.64 -9.02 6.15
N LYS A 22 6.03 -8.57 7.34
CA LYS A 22 7.42 -8.71 7.83
C LYS A 22 7.86 -10.18 7.90
N LYS A 23 7.02 -11.05 8.47
CA LYS A 23 7.31 -12.50 8.57
C LYS A 23 7.50 -13.15 7.19
N ARG A 24 6.66 -12.79 6.21
CA ARG A 24 6.76 -13.32 4.85
C ARG A 24 8.10 -12.97 4.20
N LEU A 25 8.60 -11.76 4.44
CA LEU A 25 9.89 -11.33 3.92
C LEU A 25 11.05 -12.13 4.51
N TYR A 26 11.06 -12.32 5.83
CA TYR A 26 12.06 -13.17 6.49
C TYR A 26 12.03 -14.59 5.96
N PHE A 27 10.84 -15.16 5.74
CA PHE A 27 10.72 -16.48 5.13
C PHE A 27 11.34 -16.53 3.73
N HIS A 28 11.07 -15.54 2.86
CA HIS A 28 11.66 -15.50 1.52
C HIS A 28 13.18 -15.31 1.56
N PHE A 29 13.70 -14.51 2.51
CA PHE A 29 15.14 -14.37 2.73
C PHE A 29 15.80 -15.68 3.15
N VAL A 30 15.20 -16.41 4.11
CA VAL A 30 15.71 -17.72 4.54
C VAL A 30 15.70 -18.71 3.38
N VAL A 31 14.61 -18.78 2.60
CA VAL A 31 14.52 -19.64 1.41
C VAL A 31 15.58 -19.26 0.38
N PHE A 32 15.83 -17.96 0.15
CA PHE A 32 16.87 -17.49 -0.77
C PHE A 32 18.27 -17.97 -0.37
N VAL A 33 18.62 -17.82 0.91
CA VAL A 33 19.91 -18.27 1.44
C VAL A 33 20.05 -19.79 1.32
N VAL A 34 19.01 -20.54 1.68
CA VAL A 34 19.01 -22.01 1.58
C VAL A 34 19.10 -22.45 0.11
N ALA A 35 18.37 -21.81 -0.81
CA ALA A 35 18.43 -22.10 -2.23
C ALA A 35 19.81 -21.79 -2.83
N GLY A 36 20.44 -20.69 -2.43
CA GLY A 36 21.80 -20.34 -2.86
C GLY A 36 22.84 -21.36 -2.39
N ILE A 37 22.76 -21.79 -1.13
CA ILE A 37 23.62 -22.85 -0.59
C ILE A 37 23.38 -24.18 -1.31
N PHE A 38 22.11 -24.54 -1.54
CA PHE A 38 21.74 -25.76 -2.26
C PHE A 38 22.27 -25.79 -3.69
N MET A 39 22.21 -24.66 -4.42
CA MET A 39 22.78 -24.55 -5.76
C MET A 39 24.31 -24.68 -5.76
N TYR A 40 25.00 -24.04 -4.82
CA TYR A 40 26.45 -24.17 -4.68
C TYR A 40 26.88 -25.61 -4.40
N ILE A 41 26.18 -26.29 -3.47
CA ILE A 41 26.40 -27.71 -3.14
C ILE A 41 26.14 -28.58 -4.38
N THR A 42 25.03 -28.37 -5.08
CA THR A 42 24.66 -29.13 -6.28
C THR A 42 25.73 -29.02 -7.37
N ASN A 43 26.20 -27.81 -7.66
CA ASN A 43 27.22 -27.62 -8.70
C ASN A 43 28.56 -28.27 -8.30
N LYS A 44 29.01 -28.10 -7.04
CA LYS A 44 30.33 -28.57 -6.58
C LYS A 44 30.40 -30.06 -6.25
N ILE A 45 29.29 -30.69 -5.85
CA ILE A 45 29.28 -32.11 -5.41
C ILE A 45 28.77 -33.04 -6.52
N LEU A 46 27.84 -32.59 -7.36
CA LEU A 46 27.25 -33.44 -8.41
C LEU A 46 27.91 -33.25 -9.79
N HIS A 47 28.91 -32.38 -9.93
CA HIS A 47 29.64 -32.10 -11.18
C HIS A 47 28.70 -31.91 -12.39
N PHE A 48 27.54 -31.30 -12.16
CA PHE A 48 26.50 -31.13 -13.17
C PHE A 48 26.90 -29.99 -14.11
N TYR A 49 27.20 -30.30 -15.38
CA TYR A 49 27.67 -29.35 -16.41
C TYR A 49 28.97 -28.61 -16.04
N GLU A 50 30.05 -29.37 -15.87
CA GLU A 50 31.38 -28.89 -15.45
C GLU A 50 32.04 -27.92 -16.45
N GLU A 51 31.66 -27.95 -17.73
CA GLU A 51 32.22 -27.07 -18.77
C GLU A 51 31.56 -25.68 -18.86
N HIS A 52 30.48 -25.43 -18.10
CA HIS A 52 29.77 -24.15 -18.15
C HIS A 52 29.33 -23.69 -16.76
N ASP A 53 29.65 -22.45 -16.41
CA ASP A 53 29.25 -21.80 -15.16
C ASP A 53 27.75 -21.42 -15.14
N TRP A 54 26.87 -22.35 -15.48
CA TRP A 54 25.41 -22.14 -15.55
C TRP A 54 24.83 -21.69 -14.21
N TYR A 55 25.44 -22.10 -13.09
CA TYR A 55 25.02 -21.69 -11.75
C TYR A 55 25.15 -20.19 -11.53
N VAL A 56 26.09 -19.51 -12.19
CA VAL A 56 26.29 -18.06 -12.10
C VAL A 56 25.09 -17.34 -12.70
N TRP A 57 24.61 -17.77 -13.86
CA TRP A 57 23.43 -17.20 -14.51
C TRP A 57 22.17 -17.41 -13.67
N VAL A 58 22.02 -18.58 -13.07
CA VAL A 58 20.90 -18.88 -12.18
C VAL A 58 20.97 -18.02 -10.91
N LEU A 59 22.15 -17.87 -10.29
CA LEU A 59 22.33 -17.01 -9.12
C LEU A 59 22.07 -15.53 -9.44
N ILE A 60 22.49 -15.04 -10.60
CA ILE A 60 22.22 -13.66 -11.06
C ILE A 60 20.71 -13.45 -11.23
N LEU A 61 20.03 -14.35 -11.93
CA LEU A 61 18.60 -14.25 -12.16
C LEU A 61 17.82 -14.31 -10.85
N TRP A 62 18.15 -15.28 -9.99
CA TRP A 62 17.50 -15.44 -8.68
C TRP A 62 17.78 -14.23 -7.78
N GLY A 63 19.04 -13.77 -7.74
CA GLY A 63 19.44 -12.56 -7.03
C GLY A 63 18.66 -11.33 -7.48
N PHE A 64 18.46 -11.16 -8.79
CA PHE A 64 17.64 -10.07 -9.34
C PHE A 64 16.19 -10.11 -8.84
N PHE A 65 15.54 -11.27 -8.88
CA PHE A 65 14.18 -11.43 -8.32
C PHE A 65 14.14 -11.14 -6.82
N PHE A 66 15.17 -11.55 -6.06
CA PHE A 66 15.26 -11.27 -4.64
C PHE A 66 15.37 -9.76 -4.35
N VAL A 67 16.19 -9.03 -5.11
CA VAL A 67 16.32 -7.56 -4.97
C VAL A 67 14.98 -6.88 -5.25
N LEU A 68 14.28 -7.26 -6.33
CA LEU A 68 12.94 -6.72 -6.62
C LEU A 68 11.94 -7.00 -5.49
N HIS A 69 11.95 -8.20 -4.94
CA HIS A 69 11.10 -8.57 -3.81
C HIS A 69 11.41 -7.74 -2.56
N PHE A 70 12.70 -7.55 -2.26
CA PHE A 70 13.15 -6.73 -1.14
C PHE A 70 12.68 -5.28 -1.27
N ILE A 71 12.88 -4.66 -2.44
CA ILE A 71 12.43 -3.29 -2.73
C ILE A 71 10.91 -3.18 -2.58
N ASN A 72 10.14 -4.12 -3.11
CA ASN A 72 8.69 -4.10 -3.01
C ASN A 72 8.21 -4.14 -1.54
N VAL A 73 8.77 -5.03 -0.73
CA VAL A 73 8.33 -5.18 0.65
C VAL A 73 8.83 -4.05 1.57
N PHE A 74 10.06 -3.57 1.41
CA PHE A 74 10.62 -2.50 2.26
C PHE A 74 10.26 -1.08 1.81
N ILE A 75 10.28 -0.81 0.51
CA ILE A 75 10.08 0.54 -0.05
C ILE A 75 8.62 0.71 -0.46
N THR A 76 8.10 -0.11 -1.37
CA THR A 76 6.73 0.06 -1.92
C THR A 76 5.67 -0.05 -0.83
N ASN A 77 5.78 -1.03 0.07
CA ASN A 77 4.83 -1.20 1.17
C ASN A 77 4.92 -0.11 2.27
N LYS A 78 6.07 0.58 2.38
CA LYS A 78 6.23 1.71 3.31
C LYS A 78 5.77 3.03 2.69
N PHE A 79 5.99 3.22 1.39
CA PHE A 79 5.71 4.48 0.68
C PHE A 79 4.34 4.52 -0.01
N LEU A 80 3.89 3.43 -0.63
CA LEU A 80 2.56 3.26 -1.25
C LEU A 80 1.67 2.27 -0.47
N GLY A 81 2.00 2.00 0.79
CA GLY A 81 1.18 1.13 1.63
C GLY A 81 -0.15 1.77 2.02
N ARG A 82 -1.00 0.98 2.68
CA ARG A 82 -2.33 1.39 3.18
C ARG A 82 -2.34 2.71 3.96
N GLU A 83 -1.24 3.02 4.65
CA GLU A 83 -1.09 4.28 5.40
C GLU A 83 -1.01 5.51 4.49
N TRP A 84 -0.26 5.40 3.38
CA TRP A 84 -0.19 6.47 2.38
C TRP A 84 -1.55 6.63 1.68
N GLU A 85 -2.20 5.53 1.32
CA GLU A 85 -3.54 5.56 0.72
C GLU A 85 -4.57 6.21 1.65
N ARG A 86 -4.55 5.87 2.95
CA ARG A 86 -5.40 6.49 3.97
C ARG A 86 -5.17 7.99 4.03
N LYS A 87 -3.91 8.43 4.08
CA LYS A 87 -3.54 9.85 4.11
C LYS A 87 -4.01 10.59 2.86
N GLN A 88 -3.91 9.99 1.67
CA GLN A 88 -4.42 10.59 0.44
C GLN A 88 -5.95 10.66 0.44
N ARG A 89 -6.63 9.61 0.90
CA ARG A 89 -8.09 9.55 1.01
C ARG A 89 -8.63 10.63 1.94
N GLU A 90 -8.04 10.76 3.13
CA GLU A 90 -8.42 11.80 4.10
C GLU A 90 -8.25 13.20 3.54
N LYS A 91 -7.12 13.45 2.86
CA LYS A 91 -6.89 14.73 2.17
C LYS A 91 -7.97 15.03 1.13
N LEU A 92 -8.35 14.03 0.33
CA LEU A 92 -9.37 14.19 -0.70
C LEU A 92 -10.77 14.42 -0.11
N VAL A 93 -11.12 13.68 0.96
CA VAL A 93 -12.38 13.85 1.67
C VAL A 93 -12.47 15.23 2.32
N ALA A 94 -11.38 15.74 2.91
CA ALA A 94 -11.34 17.10 3.46
C ALA A 94 -11.63 18.14 2.36
N LEU A 95 -10.94 18.02 1.21
CA LEU A 95 -11.15 18.91 0.06
C LEU A 95 -12.59 18.89 -0.45
N GLN A 96 -13.21 17.71 -0.49
CA GLN A 96 -14.61 17.56 -0.90
C GLN A 96 -15.57 18.20 0.10
N LYS A 97 -15.32 18.09 1.40
CA LYS A 97 -16.14 18.74 2.44
C LYS A 97 -16.08 20.25 2.33
N ASP A 98 -14.90 20.82 2.12
CA ASP A 98 -14.74 22.27 1.93
C ASP A 98 -15.53 22.76 0.72
N LYS A 99 -15.42 22.06 -0.41
CA LYS A 99 -16.17 22.41 -1.63
C LYS A 99 -17.68 22.30 -1.46
N ILE A 100 -18.17 21.31 -0.70
CA ILE A 100 -19.60 21.20 -0.36
C ILE A 100 -20.05 22.38 0.51
N ALA A 101 -19.22 22.83 1.45
CA ALA A 101 -19.53 23.98 2.29
C ALA A 101 -19.65 25.27 1.47
N ASP A 102 -18.74 25.50 0.52
CA ASP A 102 -18.80 26.66 -0.38
C ASP A 102 -20.07 26.66 -1.24
N ILE A 103 -20.40 25.51 -1.86
CA ILE A 103 -21.62 25.36 -2.65
C ILE A 103 -22.87 25.64 -1.81
N LYS A 104 -22.92 25.17 -0.56
CA LYS A 104 -24.05 25.45 0.35
C LYS A 104 -24.20 26.95 0.63
N ARG A 105 -23.11 27.67 0.87
CA ARG A 105 -23.13 29.13 1.11
C ARG A 105 -23.64 29.89 -0.12
N GLU A 106 -23.19 29.51 -1.32
CA GLU A 106 -23.68 30.11 -2.57
C GLU A 106 -25.18 29.86 -2.78
N LEU A 107 -25.67 28.65 -2.46
CA LEU A 107 -27.09 28.31 -2.57
C LEU A 107 -27.94 29.12 -1.59
N GLU A 108 -27.50 29.27 -0.34
CA GLU A 108 -28.20 30.08 0.67
C GLU A 108 -28.27 31.55 0.24
N GLN A 109 -27.18 32.11 -0.29
CA GLN A 109 -27.14 33.47 -0.81
C GLN A 109 -28.09 33.64 -2.01
N LYS A 110 -28.05 32.74 -3.00
CA LYS A 110 -28.95 32.78 -4.16
C LYS A 110 -30.42 32.64 -3.76
N THR A 111 -30.71 31.78 -2.79
CA THR A 111 -32.07 31.58 -2.25
C THR A 111 -32.56 32.84 -1.54
N SER A 112 -31.72 33.45 -0.69
CA SER A 112 -32.05 34.72 -0.02
C SER A 112 -32.31 35.86 -1.00
N ILE A 113 -31.49 35.98 -2.05
CA ILE A 113 -31.67 36.97 -3.13
C ILE A 113 -32.97 36.71 -3.89
N TYR A 114 -33.31 35.44 -4.17
CA TYR A 114 -34.57 35.08 -4.83
C TYR A 114 -35.79 35.47 -3.98
N GLU A 115 -35.78 35.14 -2.69
CA GLU A 115 -36.86 35.49 -1.76
C GLU A 115 -37.00 37.01 -1.56
N SER A 116 -35.89 37.76 -1.50
CA SER A 116 -35.95 39.23 -1.43
C SER A 116 -36.53 39.84 -2.69
N LYS A 117 -36.19 39.30 -3.87
CA LYS A 117 -36.73 39.77 -5.16
C LYS A 117 -38.22 39.46 -5.29
N LYS A 118 -38.66 38.30 -4.81
CA LYS A 118 -40.07 37.90 -4.77
C LYS A 118 -40.90 38.82 -3.88
N ASN A 119 -40.40 39.18 -2.69
CA ASN A 119 -41.11 40.09 -1.78
C ASN A 119 -41.13 41.56 -2.25
N GLN A 120 -40.19 41.99 -3.09
CA GLN A 120 -40.16 43.36 -3.65
C GLN A 120 -41.09 43.57 -4.85
N ASN A 121 -41.62 42.51 -5.46
CA ASN A 121 -42.55 42.60 -6.58
C ASN A 121 -43.82 41.79 -6.26
N PRO A 122 -44.73 42.34 -5.43
CA PRO A 122 -46.03 41.72 -5.21
C PRO A 122 -46.84 41.87 -6.50
N GLU A 123 -47.24 40.75 -7.10
CA GLU A 123 -48.30 40.76 -8.12
C GLU A 123 -49.61 41.35 -7.57
#